data_AF-A0A328D4S2-F1
#
_entry.id   AF-A0A328D4S2-F1
#
_cell.length_a   1.000
_cell.length_b   1.000
_cell.length_c   1.000
_cell.angle_alpha   90.00
_cell.angle_beta   90.00
_cell.angle_gamma   90.00
#
_symmetry.space_group_name_H-M   'P 1'
#
loop_
_entity.id
_entity.type
_entity.pdbx_description
1 polymer ?
#
loop_
_entity_poly.entity_id
_entity_poly.type
_entity_poly.pdbx_seq_one_letter_code
_entity_poly.pdbx_strand_id
1 'polypeptide(L)'
;MASNHALFLEEPKTANNNNDGNGDLEQHQEKKSEMGGGAAGGFDYAKRAPWLRAAVLGANDGLVSTASLMMGVGAVKQDIKAMILTGFAGMVAGACSMAIGEFVSVYSQRDMEVAQMKRSKTRRPPPPPEEENGGGNNDVVLANPMQAAAASVVAFVMGAMVPLLAASFIKGYKVRVGAVVGAVTAALVAFGWLGAALGGAPRVRASARVLLGGWLAMAITSGLTKLIGLKGE
;
A
#
# COMPACT_ATOMS: atom_id res chain seq x y z
N MET A 1 43.58 -21.32 -70.75
CA MET A 1 43.60 -19.88 -70.43
C MET A 1 42.83 -19.70 -69.14
N ALA A 2 43.44 -19.81 -67.96
CA ALA A 2 44.30 -18.80 -67.33
C ALA A 2 43.60 -17.43 -67.25
N SER A 3 43.00 -17.13 -66.10
CA SER A 3 43.55 -16.10 -65.20
C SER A 3 42.76 -16.03 -63.89
N ASN A 4 43.46 -16.38 -62.82
CA ASN A 4 43.18 -15.95 -61.46
C ASN A 4 43.36 -14.43 -61.37
N HIS A 5 42.53 -13.75 -60.57
CA HIS A 5 43.01 -12.59 -59.82
C HIS A 5 42.38 -12.60 -58.44
N ALA A 6 43.22 -12.90 -57.46
CA ALA A 6 42.95 -12.77 -56.05
C ALA A 6 43.04 -11.30 -55.61
N LEU A 7 42.12 -10.91 -54.73
CA LEU A 7 42.21 -9.84 -53.73
C LEU A 7 41.30 -10.35 -52.61
N PHE A 8 41.79 -11.07 -51.59
CA PHE A 8 42.63 -10.58 -50.50
C PHE A 8 42.12 -9.26 -49.91
N LEU A 9 41.04 -9.35 -49.15
CA LEU A 9 41.00 -8.78 -47.80
C LEU A 9 40.57 -9.90 -46.85
N GLU A 10 41.58 -10.62 -46.39
CA GLU A 10 41.60 -11.33 -45.12
C GLU A 10 41.43 -10.32 -43.97
N GLU A 11 41.16 -10.88 -42.80
CA GLU A 11 41.23 -10.28 -41.46
C GLU A 11 39.97 -9.68 -40.83
N PRO A 12 39.88 -9.85 -39.49
CA PRO A 12 38.72 -10.34 -38.82
C PRO A 12 38.12 -9.23 -37.95
N LYS A 13 36.85 -9.37 -37.61
CA LYS A 13 36.31 -8.64 -36.46
C LYS A 13 35.81 -9.66 -35.47
N THR A 14 36.78 -10.21 -34.74
CA THR A 14 37.06 -9.84 -33.34
C THR A 14 35.88 -10.19 -32.45
N ALA A 15 36.01 -11.35 -31.81
CA ALA A 15 35.62 -11.48 -30.43
C ALA A 15 36.14 -10.24 -29.67
N ASN A 16 35.22 -9.44 -29.12
CA ASN A 16 35.51 -8.69 -27.91
C ASN A 16 34.43 -9.01 -26.90
N ASN A 17 34.81 -9.91 -26.02
CA ASN A 17 34.15 -10.31 -24.80
C ASN A 17 34.22 -9.12 -23.83
N ASN A 18 33.08 -8.62 -23.38
CA ASN A 18 32.95 -7.92 -22.11
C ASN A 18 31.51 -8.13 -21.62
N ASN A 19 31.32 -9.23 -20.90
CA ASN A 19 30.60 -9.30 -19.63
C ASN A 19 29.47 -8.27 -19.43
N ASP A 20 28.23 -8.70 -19.65
CA ASP A 20 27.12 -8.40 -18.76
C ASP A 20 26.24 -9.66 -18.69
N GLY A 21 26.33 -10.34 -17.57
CA GLY A 21 25.53 -11.52 -17.30
C GLY A 21 24.05 -11.17 -17.13
N ASN A 22 23.21 -12.15 -17.47
CA ASN A 22 21.95 -12.41 -16.77
C ASN A 22 20.90 -11.25 -16.73
N GLY A 23 20.05 -11.21 -17.76
CA GLY A 23 18.75 -10.50 -17.79
C GLY A 23 18.12 -10.77 -19.17
N ASP A 24 16.93 -11.34 -19.37
CA ASP A 24 15.73 -11.27 -18.55
C ASP A 24 14.94 -12.58 -18.66
N LEU A 25 15.11 -13.42 -17.65
CA LEU A 25 14.19 -14.47 -17.23
C LEU A 25 12.99 -13.89 -16.47
N GLU A 26 12.45 -12.72 -16.87
CA GLU A 26 11.33 -12.06 -16.17
C GLU A 26 9.94 -12.66 -16.51
N GLN A 27 9.91 -13.89 -17.03
CA GLN A 27 8.83 -14.81 -16.69
C GLN A 27 9.14 -15.40 -15.31
N HIS A 28 8.86 -14.68 -14.21
CA HIS A 28 8.64 -15.19 -12.83
C HIS A 28 8.81 -14.10 -11.73
N GLN A 29 8.21 -12.90 -11.84
CA GLN A 29 8.25 -11.95 -10.72
C GLN A 29 7.01 -11.07 -10.53
N GLU A 30 5.81 -11.68 -10.54
CA GLU A 30 4.72 -11.17 -9.68
C GLU A 30 3.86 -12.28 -9.06
N LYS A 31 4.47 -13.47 -8.94
CA LYS A 31 3.94 -14.61 -8.17
C LYS A 31 4.89 -14.95 -7.03
N LYS A 32 4.98 -14.08 -6.01
CA LYS A 32 5.42 -14.50 -4.66
C LYS A 32 5.08 -13.50 -3.54
N SER A 33 3.82 -13.08 -3.45
CA SER A 33 3.26 -12.57 -2.18
C SER A 33 2.43 -13.69 -1.53
N GLU A 34 3.17 -14.75 -1.21
CA GLU A 34 2.91 -15.83 -0.24
C GLU A 34 1.55 -16.55 -0.31
N MET A 35 1.48 -17.58 -1.18
CA MET A 35 0.84 -18.83 -0.76
C MET A 35 1.66 -19.40 0.41
N GLY A 36 1.09 -19.32 1.61
CA GLY A 36 1.44 -20.16 2.76
C GLY A 36 0.13 -20.72 3.32
N GLY A 37 -0.35 -21.79 2.71
CA GLY A 37 -1.63 -22.41 3.03
C GLY A 37 -1.61 -23.25 4.31
N GLY A 38 -2.81 -23.54 4.83
CA GLY A 38 -3.00 -24.59 5.84
C GLY A 38 -4.18 -24.40 6.78
N ALA A 39 -5.39 -24.66 6.25
CA ALA A 39 -6.57 -25.21 6.94
C ALA A 39 -7.06 -24.59 8.27
N ALA A 40 -8.27 -24.00 8.24
CA ALA A 40 -9.47 -24.64 8.81
C ALA A 40 -10.69 -23.70 8.76
N GLY A 41 -11.80 -24.21 8.19
CA GLY A 41 -13.16 -23.65 8.33
C GLY A 41 -13.61 -22.81 7.14
N GLY A 42 -14.60 -23.30 6.40
CA GLY A 42 -15.23 -22.59 5.30
C GLY A 42 -15.84 -21.26 5.76
N PHE A 43 -15.10 -20.17 5.57
CA PHE A 43 -15.55 -18.80 5.72
C PHE A 43 -15.29 -18.08 4.40
N ASP A 44 -16.24 -17.28 3.97
CA ASP A 44 -16.24 -16.60 2.66
C ASP A 44 -15.22 -15.43 2.64
N TYR A 45 -13.91 -15.75 2.70
CA TYR A 45 -12.80 -14.78 2.78
C TYR A 45 -12.67 -13.93 1.51
N ALA A 46 -13.00 -14.50 0.35
CA ALA A 46 -12.90 -13.83 -0.96
C ALA A 46 -13.79 -12.59 -1.05
N LYS A 47 -14.99 -12.64 -0.46
CA LYS A 47 -15.92 -11.48 -0.44
C LYS A 47 -15.52 -10.41 0.57
N ARG A 48 -14.72 -10.76 1.59
CA ARG A 48 -14.34 -9.83 2.66
C ARG A 48 -12.98 -9.17 2.47
N ALA A 49 -12.11 -9.79 1.68
CA ALA A 49 -10.75 -9.31 1.45
C ALA A 49 -10.67 -7.85 0.93
N PRO A 50 -11.53 -7.38 -0.01
CA PRO A 50 -11.38 -6.03 -0.56
C PRO A 50 -11.62 -4.91 0.46
N TRP A 51 -12.73 -4.98 1.21
CA TRP A 51 -13.06 -3.94 2.20
C TRP A 51 -12.19 -4.07 3.46
N LEU A 52 -11.73 -5.27 3.81
CA LEU A 52 -10.82 -5.48 4.93
C LEU A 52 -9.44 -4.88 4.65
N ARG A 53 -8.92 -5.07 3.43
CA ARG A 53 -7.67 -4.43 2.98
C ARG A 53 -7.79 -2.91 3.05
N ALA A 54 -8.88 -2.36 2.52
CA ALA A 54 -9.16 -0.93 2.55
C ALA A 54 -9.21 -0.38 3.99
N ALA A 55 -9.84 -1.11 4.91
CA ALA A 55 -9.90 -0.75 6.33
C ALA A 55 -8.50 -0.77 7.00
N VAL A 56 -7.70 -1.82 6.81
CA VAL A 56 -6.37 -1.92 7.43
C VAL A 56 -5.45 -0.82 6.92
N LEU A 57 -5.47 -0.55 5.61
CA LEU A 57 -4.72 0.57 5.03
C LEU A 57 -5.20 1.90 5.58
N GLY A 58 -6.53 2.09 5.67
CA GLY A 58 -7.14 3.28 6.26
C GLY A 58 -6.66 3.55 7.67
N ALA A 59 -6.78 2.57 8.57
CA ALA A 59 -6.36 2.72 9.96
C ALA A 59 -4.88 3.06 10.12
N ASN A 60 -4.00 2.37 9.38
CA ASN A 60 -2.57 2.64 9.46
C ASN A 60 -2.21 4.02 8.90
N ASP A 61 -2.79 4.37 7.75
CA ASP A 61 -2.52 5.65 7.11
C ASP A 61 -3.07 6.80 7.96
N GLY A 62 -4.28 6.68 8.50
CA GLY A 62 -4.87 7.67 9.41
C GLY A 62 -4.05 7.89 10.67
N LEU A 63 -3.53 6.81 11.26
CA LEU A 63 -2.64 6.89 12.43
C LEU A 63 -1.34 7.61 12.10
N VAL A 64 -0.62 7.14 11.07
CA VAL A 64 0.72 7.64 10.75
C VAL A 64 0.68 9.05 10.17
N SER A 65 -0.22 9.32 9.21
CA SER A 65 -0.31 10.63 8.55
C SER A 65 -0.71 11.74 9.53
N THR A 66 -1.77 11.52 10.33
CA THR A 66 -2.25 12.50 11.31
C THR A 66 -1.19 12.78 12.35
N ALA A 67 -0.56 11.73 12.90
CA ALA A 67 0.47 11.91 13.88
C ALA A 67 1.74 12.58 13.31
N SER A 68 2.12 12.28 12.06
CA SER A 68 3.25 12.92 11.39
C SER A 68 3.00 14.41 11.15
N LEU A 69 1.79 14.78 10.72
CA LEU A 69 1.39 16.18 10.57
C LEU A 69 1.41 16.94 11.89
N MET A 70 0.84 16.34 12.95
CA MET A 70 0.85 16.91 14.29
C MET A 70 2.28 17.10 14.81
N MET A 71 3.15 16.11 14.60
CA MET A 71 4.55 16.18 15.02
C MET A 71 5.35 17.19 14.20
N GLY A 72 5.15 17.26 12.89
CA GLY A 72 5.79 18.23 12.01
C GLY A 72 5.47 19.67 12.42
N VAL A 73 4.17 20.00 12.55
CA VAL A 73 3.76 21.34 13.00
C VAL A 73 4.19 21.60 14.44
N GLY A 74 4.10 20.59 15.31
CA GLY A 74 4.59 20.65 16.69
C GLY A 74 6.09 20.91 16.81
N ALA A 75 6.88 20.59 15.79
CA ALA A 75 8.31 20.79 15.79
C ALA A 75 8.70 22.25 15.55
N VAL A 76 7.81 23.05 14.94
CA VAL A 76 8.02 24.49 14.65
C VAL A 76 7.17 25.37 15.57
N LYS A 77 5.93 24.97 15.88
CA LYS A 77 5.03 25.68 16.79
C LYS A 77 4.71 24.81 17.99
N GLN A 78 5.09 25.27 19.19
CA GLN A 78 4.83 24.52 20.44
C GLN A 78 3.40 24.67 20.98
N ASP A 79 2.55 25.43 20.31
CA ASP A 79 1.14 25.62 20.70
C ASP A 79 0.32 24.33 20.51
N ILE A 80 -0.50 24.02 21.52
CA ILE A 80 -1.46 22.91 21.49
C ILE A 80 -2.50 23.11 20.40
N LYS A 81 -2.96 24.35 20.20
CA LYS A 81 -4.03 24.67 19.24
C LYS A 81 -3.56 24.42 17.81
N ALA A 82 -2.33 24.83 17.50
CA ALA A 82 -1.74 24.58 16.19
C ALA A 82 -1.63 23.07 15.90
N MET A 83 -1.14 22.30 16.86
CA MET A 83 -0.99 20.85 16.71
C MET A 83 -2.34 20.13 16.50
N ILE A 84 -3.35 20.42 17.34
CA ILE A 84 -4.67 19.79 17.23
C ILE A 84 -5.40 20.23 15.96
N LEU A 85 -5.34 21.52 15.61
CA LEU A 85 -5.97 22.05 14.40
C LEU A 85 -5.40 21.39 13.14
N THR A 86 -4.07 21.25 13.06
CA THR A 86 -3.43 20.53 11.94
C THR A 86 -3.81 19.06 11.94
N GLY A 87 -3.83 18.40 13.10
CA GLY A 87 -4.24 17.00 13.18
C GLY A 87 -5.67 16.78 12.70
N PHE A 88 -6.60 17.64 13.11
CA PHE A 88 -8.00 17.56 12.67
C PHE A 88 -8.17 17.87 11.19
N ALA A 89 -7.52 18.93 10.70
CA ALA A 89 -7.53 19.27 9.28
C ALA A 89 -6.94 18.14 8.42
N GLY A 90 -5.82 17.56 8.85
CA GLY A 90 -5.18 16.41 8.22
C GLY A 90 -6.05 15.17 8.25
N MET A 91 -6.75 14.92 9.36
CA MET A 91 -7.70 13.81 9.46
C MET A 91 -8.80 13.92 8.41
N VAL A 92 -9.47 15.08 8.33
CA VAL A 92 -10.58 15.28 7.39
C VAL A 92 -10.09 15.22 5.95
N ALA A 93 -9.00 15.91 5.63
CA ALA A 93 -8.42 15.91 4.30
C ALA A 93 -7.96 14.51 3.88
N GLY A 94 -7.27 13.79 4.77
CA GLY A 94 -6.78 12.43 4.52
C GLY A 94 -7.91 11.42 4.36
N ALA A 95 -8.93 11.47 5.23
CA ALA A 95 -10.09 10.59 5.13
C ALA A 95 -10.81 10.76 3.78
N CYS A 96 -11.07 12.01 3.36
CA CYS A 96 -11.70 12.29 2.07
C CYS A 96 -10.84 11.80 0.90
N SER A 97 -9.53 12.10 0.91
CA SER A 97 -8.60 11.65 -0.13
C SER A 97 -8.56 10.13 -0.23
N MET A 98 -8.56 9.43 0.90
CA MET A 98 -8.51 7.98 0.95
C MET A 98 -9.81 7.32 0.51
N ALA A 99 -10.98 7.87 0.85
CA ALA A 99 -12.26 7.39 0.32
C ALA A 99 -12.28 7.47 -1.20
N ILE A 100 -11.86 8.62 -1.75
CA ILE A 100 -11.82 8.83 -3.20
C ILE A 100 -10.83 7.86 -3.85
N GLY A 101 -9.62 7.73 -3.29
CA GLY A 101 -8.59 6.83 -3.82
C GLY A 101 -9.02 5.37 -3.84
N GLU A 102 -9.67 4.91 -2.77
CA GLU A 102 -10.19 3.54 -2.68
C GLU A 102 -11.38 3.32 -3.64
N PHE A 103 -12.30 4.28 -3.73
CA PHE A 103 -13.43 4.21 -4.65
C PHE A 103 -12.96 4.08 -6.11
N VAL A 104 -12.04 4.95 -6.53
CA VAL A 104 -11.46 4.95 -7.88
C VAL A 104 -10.69 3.65 -8.13
N SER A 105 -9.87 3.20 -7.17
CA SER A 105 -9.08 1.97 -7.31
C SER A 105 -9.96 0.74 -7.52
N VAL A 106 -11.01 0.58 -6.71
CA VAL A 106 -11.93 -0.57 -6.84
C VAL A 106 -12.73 -0.48 -8.15
N TYR A 107 -13.13 0.73 -8.56
CA TYR A 107 -13.81 0.94 -9.82
C TYR A 107 -12.94 0.52 -11.02
N SER A 108 -11.67 0.96 -11.05
CA SER A 108 -10.71 0.57 -12.10
C SER A 108 -10.43 -0.93 -12.12
N GLN A 109 -10.35 -1.59 -10.95
CA GLN A 109 -10.19 -3.05 -10.88
C GLN A 109 -11.38 -3.78 -11.52
N ARG A 110 -12.61 -3.31 -11.25
CA ARG A 110 -13.81 -3.86 -11.90
C ARG A 110 -13.80 -3.64 -13.41
N ASP A 111 -13.43 -2.46 -13.87
CA ASP A 111 -13.37 -2.15 -15.30
C ASP A 111 -12.36 -3.04 -16.03
N MET A 112 -11.20 -3.28 -15.42
CA MET A 112 -10.18 -4.21 -15.95
C MET A 112 -10.71 -5.64 -16.03
N GLU A 113 -11.39 -6.12 -15.00
CA GLU A 113 -11.97 -7.46 -14.96
C GLU A 113 -13.05 -7.63 -16.04
N VAL A 114 -13.94 -6.64 -16.21
CA VAL A 114 -14.97 -6.64 -17.26
C VAL A 114 -14.34 -6.61 -18.65
N ALA A 115 -13.29 -5.83 -18.86
CA ALA A 115 -12.57 -5.77 -20.13
C ALA A 115 -11.87 -7.11 -20.45
N GLN A 116 -11.27 -7.76 -19.46
CA GLN A 116 -10.66 -9.09 -19.60
C GLN A 116 -11.70 -10.16 -19.92
N MET A 117 -12.88 -10.14 -19.28
CA MET A 117 -13.97 -11.05 -19.59
C MET A 117 -14.48 -10.89 -21.02
N LYS A 118 -14.65 -9.66 -21.52
CA LYS A 118 -15.03 -9.40 -22.92
C LYS A 118 -13.99 -9.96 -23.89
N ARG A 119 -12.70 -9.69 -23.63
CA ARG A 119 -11.61 -10.27 -24.45
C ARG A 119 -11.59 -11.79 -24.42
N SER A 120 -11.80 -12.41 -23.26
CA SER A 120 -11.84 -13.87 -23.14
C SER A 120 -13.02 -14.47 -23.90
N LYS A 121 -14.20 -13.84 -23.91
CA LYS A 121 -15.35 -14.32 -24.68
C LYS A 121 -15.10 -14.24 -26.19
N THR A 122 -14.49 -13.17 -26.68
CA THR A 122 -14.15 -13.00 -28.10
C THR A 122 -13.02 -13.92 -28.57
N ARG A 123 -12.10 -14.33 -27.68
CA ARG A 123 -10.95 -15.20 -28.03
C ARG A 123 -11.22 -16.69 -27.89
N ARG A 124 -12.40 -17.10 -27.39
CA ARG A 124 -12.77 -18.52 -27.30
C ARG A 124 -13.32 -18.98 -28.66
N PRO A 125 -12.79 -20.05 -29.28
CA PRO A 125 -13.45 -20.69 -30.42
C PRO A 125 -14.85 -21.19 -29.99
N PRO A 126 -15.82 -21.29 -30.92
CA PRO A 126 -17.16 -21.79 -30.57
C PRO A 126 -17.03 -23.17 -29.92
N PRO A 127 -17.73 -23.41 -28.79
CA PRO A 127 -17.67 -24.70 -28.14
C PRO A 127 -18.19 -25.80 -29.08
N PRO A 128 -17.62 -27.02 -29.07
CA PRO A 128 -18.23 -28.16 -29.75
C PRO A 128 -19.66 -28.37 -29.21
N PRO A 129 -20.60 -28.89 -30.03
CA PRO A 129 -22.04 -28.94 -29.73
C PRO A 129 -22.45 -29.80 -28.51
N GLU A 130 -21.49 -30.24 -27.69
CA GLU A 130 -21.70 -31.15 -26.57
C GLU A 130 -21.25 -30.57 -25.21
N GLU A 131 -20.70 -29.35 -25.16
CA GLU A 131 -20.24 -28.71 -23.91
C GLU A 131 -21.00 -27.40 -23.60
N GLU A 132 -22.34 -27.44 -23.62
CA GLU A 132 -23.19 -26.34 -23.15
C GLU A 132 -23.54 -26.46 -21.64
N ASN A 133 -22.76 -27.19 -20.85
CA ASN A 133 -22.93 -27.25 -19.40
C ASN A 133 -21.57 -27.38 -18.70
N GLY A 134 -21.06 -26.28 -18.15
CA GLY A 134 -19.89 -26.35 -17.24
C GLY A 134 -18.99 -25.12 -17.16
N GLY A 135 -19.27 -24.06 -17.93
CA GLY A 135 -18.39 -22.88 -18.03
C GLY A 135 -18.52 -21.86 -16.89
N GLY A 136 -18.36 -22.28 -15.63
CA GLY A 136 -17.95 -21.45 -14.50
C GLY A 136 -18.81 -20.21 -14.20
N ASN A 137 -19.88 -20.41 -13.42
CA ASN A 137 -20.31 -19.40 -12.44
C ASN A 137 -19.19 -19.27 -11.39
N ASN A 138 -18.09 -18.62 -11.77
CA ASN A 138 -17.27 -17.93 -10.80
C ASN A 138 -17.97 -16.59 -10.69
N ASP A 139 -18.88 -16.50 -9.72
CA ASP A 139 -19.50 -15.26 -9.33
C ASP A 139 -18.42 -14.19 -9.32
N VAL A 140 -18.47 -13.27 -10.29
CA VAL A 140 -17.65 -12.08 -10.28
C VAL A 140 -18.05 -11.41 -8.98
N VAL A 141 -17.27 -11.62 -7.93
CA VAL A 141 -17.47 -10.95 -6.65
C VAL A 141 -17.09 -9.53 -6.92
N LEU A 142 -18.06 -8.80 -7.47
CA LEU A 142 -18.00 -7.41 -7.80
C LEU A 142 -17.62 -6.69 -6.50
N ALA A 143 -16.33 -6.39 -6.33
CA ALA A 143 -15.79 -5.73 -5.15
C ALA A 143 -16.54 -4.42 -4.94
N ASN A 144 -17.34 -4.26 -3.89
CA ASN A 144 -18.23 -3.10 -3.75
C ASN A 144 -17.40 -1.81 -3.48
N PRO A 145 -17.32 -0.86 -4.45
CA PRO A 145 -16.45 0.31 -4.32
C PRO A 145 -16.88 1.22 -3.17
N MET A 146 -18.20 1.36 -2.97
CA MET A 146 -18.73 2.18 -1.88
C MET A 146 -18.43 1.57 -0.51
N GLN A 147 -18.52 0.24 -0.40
CA GLN A 147 -18.23 -0.45 0.86
C GLN A 147 -16.74 -0.38 1.22
N ALA A 148 -15.85 -0.55 0.24
CA ALA A 148 -14.40 -0.43 0.46
C ALA A 148 -14.01 1.01 0.87
N ALA A 149 -14.55 2.02 0.18
CA ALA A 149 -14.32 3.42 0.51
C ALA A 149 -14.88 3.82 1.89
N ALA A 150 -16.07 3.33 2.26
CA ALA A 150 -16.63 3.59 3.58
C ALA A 150 -15.80 2.92 4.69
N ALA A 151 -15.37 1.67 4.47
CA ALA A 151 -14.52 0.96 5.41
C ALA A 151 -13.16 1.65 5.60
N SER A 152 -12.56 2.17 4.53
CA SER A 152 -11.29 2.92 4.62
C SER A 152 -11.45 4.23 5.40
N VAL A 153 -12.49 5.02 5.13
CA VAL A 153 -12.75 6.28 5.85
C VAL A 153 -12.96 6.06 7.35
N VAL A 154 -13.81 5.10 7.71
CA VAL A 154 -14.10 4.82 9.13
C VAL A 154 -12.84 4.36 9.84
N ALA A 155 -12.08 3.47 9.21
CA ALA A 155 -10.83 2.98 9.77
C ALA A 155 -9.78 4.09 9.87
N PHE A 156 -9.68 4.96 8.86
CA PHE A 156 -8.79 6.13 8.85
C PHE A 156 -9.07 7.07 10.01
N VAL A 157 -10.34 7.45 10.19
CA VAL A 157 -10.75 8.33 11.30
C VAL A 157 -10.45 7.68 12.65
N MET A 158 -10.70 6.37 12.80
CA MET A 158 -10.34 5.64 14.01
C MET A 158 -8.83 5.66 14.29
N GLY A 159 -7.99 5.44 13.27
CA GLY A 159 -6.53 5.51 13.40
C GLY A 159 -6.06 6.91 13.76
N ALA A 160 -6.61 7.93 13.11
CA ALA A 160 -6.29 9.34 13.33
C ALA A 160 -6.75 9.86 14.70
N MET A 161 -7.75 9.22 15.31
CA MET A 161 -8.24 9.62 16.63
C MET A 161 -7.23 9.37 17.74
N VAL A 162 -6.38 8.35 17.60
CA VAL A 162 -5.36 7.99 18.61
C VAL A 162 -4.39 9.16 18.92
N PRO A 163 -3.68 9.75 17.93
CA PRO A 163 -2.76 10.86 18.20
C PRO A 163 -3.48 12.13 18.65
N LEU A 164 -4.71 12.38 18.15
CA LEU A 164 -5.50 13.55 18.56
C LEU A 164 -5.94 13.48 20.02
N LEU A 165 -6.43 12.32 20.46
CA LEU A 165 -6.79 12.10 21.86
C LEU A 165 -5.56 12.17 22.76
N ALA A 166 -4.44 11.59 22.35
CA ALA A 166 -3.18 11.66 23.09
C ALA A 166 -2.69 13.12 23.27
N ALA A 167 -2.92 13.98 22.28
CA ALA A 167 -2.54 15.39 22.36
C ALA A 167 -3.51 16.26 23.15
N SER A 168 -4.81 15.89 23.20
CA SER A 168 -5.88 16.73 23.74
C SER A 168 -5.77 17.01 25.25
N PHE A 169 -5.29 16.05 26.04
CA PHE A 169 -5.33 16.13 27.50
C PHE A 169 -4.08 16.75 28.16
N ILE A 170 -3.07 17.17 27.40
CA ILE A 170 -1.74 17.52 27.96
C ILE A 170 -1.29 18.93 27.56
N LYS A 171 -1.18 19.82 28.55
CA LYS A 171 -0.73 21.21 28.36
C LYS A 171 0.78 21.36 28.15
N GLY A 172 1.60 20.49 28.76
CA GLY A 172 3.06 20.58 28.67
C GLY A 172 3.61 20.05 27.34
N TYR A 173 4.37 20.85 26.60
CA TYR A 173 4.89 20.48 25.26
C TYR A 173 5.67 19.16 25.25
N LYS A 174 6.69 19.03 26.12
CA LYS A 174 7.55 17.83 26.17
C LYS A 174 6.74 16.57 26.49
N VAL A 175 5.82 16.67 27.45
CA VAL A 175 4.96 15.55 27.88
C VAL A 175 3.94 15.21 26.78
N ARG A 176 3.39 16.22 26.08
CA ARG A 176 2.43 16.03 24.99
C ARG A 176 3.07 15.27 23.84
N VAL A 177 4.25 15.71 23.39
CA VAL A 177 5.00 15.02 22.33
C VAL A 177 5.33 13.58 22.75
N GLY A 178 5.81 13.39 23.98
CA GLY A 178 6.07 12.05 24.51
C GLY A 178 4.82 11.16 24.53
N ALA A 179 3.68 11.70 24.94
CA ALA A 179 2.41 10.97 24.98
C ALA A 179 1.90 10.61 23.57
N VAL A 180 1.98 11.53 22.60
CA VAL A 180 1.61 11.25 21.21
C VAL A 180 2.50 10.16 20.61
N VAL A 181 3.82 10.29 20.77
CA VAL A 181 4.78 9.28 20.27
C VAL A 181 4.55 7.93 20.94
N GLY A 182 4.33 7.90 22.26
CA GLY A 182 4.03 6.68 23.00
C GLY A 182 2.73 6.02 22.55
N ALA A 183 1.65 6.80 22.42
CA ALA A 183 0.34 6.32 21.98
C ALA A 183 0.39 5.78 20.55
N VAL A 184 1.06 6.49 19.63
CA VAL A 184 1.18 6.06 18.23
C VAL A 184 2.06 4.82 18.12
N THR A 185 3.17 4.74 18.87
CA THR A 185 4.01 3.54 18.89
C THR A 185 3.22 2.33 19.40
N ALA A 186 2.47 2.48 20.49
CA ALA A 186 1.60 1.41 21.00
C ALA A 186 0.53 1.00 19.98
N ALA A 187 -0.09 1.98 19.29
CA ALA A 187 -1.08 1.71 18.26
C ALA A 187 -0.47 1.03 17.01
N LEU A 188 0.76 1.39 16.59
CA LEU A 188 1.47 0.73 15.49
C LEU A 188 1.84 -0.71 15.84
N VAL A 189 2.28 -0.98 17.08
CA VAL A 189 2.47 -2.35 17.57
C VAL A 189 1.16 -3.13 17.47
N ALA A 190 0.07 -2.54 17.97
CA ALA A 190 -1.25 -3.15 17.99
C ALA A 190 -1.77 -3.44 16.56
N PHE A 191 -1.71 -2.47 15.65
CA PHE A 191 -2.11 -2.66 14.25
C PHE A 191 -1.21 -3.63 13.50
N GLY A 192 0.10 -3.63 13.77
CA GLY A 192 1.01 -4.63 13.21
C GLY A 192 0.70 -6.05 13.68
N TRP A 193 0.35 -6.20 14.97
CA TRP A 193 -0.10 -7.48 15.52
C TRP A 193 -1.44 -7.88 14.91
N LEU A 194 -2.45 -7.01 14.95
CA LEU A 194 -3.79 -7.25 14.42
C LEU A 194 -3.74 -7.59 12.93
N GLY A 195 -2.95 -6.85 12.15
CA GLY A 195 -2.72 -7.13 10.73
C GLY A 195 -2.11 -8.51 10.50
N ALA A 196 -1.14 -8.92 11.33
CA ALA A 196 -0.61 -10.29 11.29
C ALA A 196 -1.62 -11.35 11.72
N ALA A 197 -2.43 -11.07 12.74
CA ALA A 197 -3.46 -11.99 13.22
C ALA A 197 -4.56 -12.21 12.17
N LEU A 198 -4.94 -11.17 11.44
CA LEU A 198 -5.94 -11.21 10.37
C LEU A 198 -5.37 -11.76 9.05
N GLY A 199 -4.09 -11.52 8.78
CA GLY A 199 -3.41 -11.92 7.55
C GLY A 199 -2.63 -13.24 7.61
N GLY A 200 -2.60 -13.91 8.77
CA GLY A 200 -1.86 -15.17 8.96
C GLY A 200 -0.33 -15.05 8.92
N ALA A 201 0.21 -13.83 9.00
CA ALA A 201 1.65 -13.56 8.90
C ALA A 201 2.36 -13.69 10.26
N PRO A 202 3.69 -13.91 10.28
CA PRO A 202 4.47 -13.90 11.53
C PRO A 202 4.39 -12.53 12.23
N ARG A 203 3.74 -12.52 13.41
CA ARG A 203 3.38 -11.32 14.21
C ARG A 203 4.53 -10.33 14.36
N VAL A 204 5.72 -10.81 14.68
CA VAL A 204 6.91 -9.98 14.91
C VAL A 204 7.41 -9.26 13.65
N ARG A 205 7.37 -9.90 12.47
CA ARG A 205 7.86 -9.27 11.23
C ARG A 205 6.88 -8.22 10.71
N ALA A 206 5.58 -8.50 10.84
CA ALA A 206 4.54 -7.54 10.47
C ALA A 206 4.61 -6.28 11.36
N SER A 207 4.64 -6.47 12.69
CA SER A 207 4.78 -5.36 13.64
C SER A 207 6.06 -4.56 13.42
N ALA A 208 7.20 -5.23 13.18
CA ALA A 208 8.45 -4.54 12.90
C ALA A 208 8.37 -3.65 11.65
N ARG A 209 7.78 -4.14 10.55
CA ARG A 209 7.63 -3.34 9.32
C ARG A 209 6.76 -2.10 9.52
N VAL A 210 5.63 -2.26 10.20
CA VAL A 210 4.69 -1.16 10.49
C VAL A 210 5.33 -0.11 11.40
N LEU A 211 6.04 -0.56 12.44
CA LEU A 211 6.76 0.33 13.35
C LEU A 211 7.89 1.09 12.66
N LEU A 212 8.75 0.38 11.94
CA LEU A 212 9.89 0.98 11.24
C LEU A 212 9.41 1.98 10.18
N GLY A 213 8.37 1.63 9.41
CA GLY A 213 7.77 2.52 8.43
C GLY A 213 7.15 3.77 9.07
N GLY A 214 6.38 3.59 10.15
CA GLY A 214 5.74 4.69 10.87
C GLY A 214 6.74 5.65 11.50
N TRP A 215 7.77 5.14 12.19
CA TRP A 215 8.82 5.96 12.77
C TRP A 215 9.65 6.69 11.71
N LEU A 216 9.97 6.04 10.60
CA LEU A 216 10.68 6.67 9.49
C LEU A 216 9.88 7.83 8.90
N ALA A 217 8.58 7.64 8.65
CA ALA A 217 7.69 8.70 8.17
C ALA A 217 7.67 9.89 9.12
N MET A 218 7.49 9.65 10.42
CA MET A 218 7.49 10.71 11.43
C MET A 218 8.82 11.46 11.51
N ALA A 219 9.94 10.73 11.43
CA ALA A 219 11.27 11.32 11.48
C ALA A 219 11.50 12.24 10.26
N ILE A 220 11.12 11.79 9.06
CA ILE A 220 11.22 12.58 7.83
C ILE A 220 10.33 13.83 7.92
N THR A 221 9.05 13.68 8.28
CA THR A 221 8.12 14.81 8.36
C THR A 221 8.61 15.84 9.38
N SER A 222 8.97 15.40 10.59
CA SER A 222 9.45 16.30 11.64
C SER A 222 10.77 16.98 11.27
N GLY A 223 11.69 16.24 10.65
CA GLY A 223 12.96 16.76 10.17
C GLY A 223 12.78 17.82 9.09
N LEU A 224 11.95 17.55 8.09
CA LEU A 224 11.69 18.48 6.99
C LEU A 224 10.99 19.75 7.49
N THR A 225 9.98 19.62 8.36
CA THR A 225 9.27 20.80 8.89
C THR A 225 10.21 21.66 9.76
N LYS A 226 11.14 21.07 10.52
CA LYS A 226 12.18 21.83 11.22
C LYS A 226 13.13 22.56 10.27
N LEU A 227 13.59 21.91 9.21
CA LEU A 227 14.51 22.53 8.23
C LEU A 227 13.86 23.72 7.54
N ILE A 228 12.57 23.62 7.20
CA ILE A 228 11.82 24.73 6.58
C ILE A 228 11.55 25.84 7.59
N GLY A 229 11.20 25.48 8.84
CA GLY A 229 10.96 26.46 9.91
C GLY A 229 12.18 27.31 10.24
N LEU A 230 13.37 26.71 10.27
CA LEU A 230 14.64 27.41 10.55
C LEU A 230 15.07 28.39 9.45
N LYS A 231 14.53 28.28 8.23
CA LYS A 231 14.91 29.11 7.08
C LYS A 231 13.95 30.28 6.83
N GLY A 232 12.88 30.37 7.63
CA GLY A 232 11.86 31.41 7.55
C GLY A 232 11.95 32.47 8.66
N GLU A 233 13.00 32.42 9.50
CA GLU A 233 13.35 33.45 10.50
C GLU A 233 14.44 34.40 9.97
#